data_AF-A0A7W0SC67-F1
#
_entry.id   AF-A0A7W0SC67-F1
#
_cell.length_a   1.000
_cell.length_b   1.000
_cell.length_c   1.000
_cell.angle_alpha   90.00
_cell.angle_beta   90.00
_cell.angle_gamma   90.00
#
_symmetry.space_group_name_H-M   'P 1'
#
loop_
_entity.id
_entity.type
_entity.pdbx_description
1 polymer ?
#
loop_
_entity_poly.entity_id
_entity_poly.type
_entity_poly.pdbx_seq_one_letter_code
_entity_poly.pdbx_strand_id
1 'polypeptide(L)'
;MLNGFELPNDTGLVFRIGRALAVVFFAMTAGAVANSLFHLWDRFALWRAASKNHYLICGLGWSGRQLLINAIDKPRTTKGEKFRAIAIERTPTEETREFCSVVGARLIAGDASHPETLRNVGIGKVRDAFVVAGDDEINMRIVQQLGRHHQQLGRHQRATSFKGASEEMRCCVALNSQRHFEVLKESLPKESLPKEASPVRRNIDLRIFNAQSVTARMFLKLHHLDRFQASPDAGGAEVILVGKSAMANVLLREVLQQGIFEKGKDLKVTCLSANPERACRDFTLEYPIFAVSEGPPLWTAKPEPPWENEKVLPSIRFLDFPCSEKGLLELCEENLLGADEKRVTSVIVALDQPAESASTTRLLSAYLKGVRENTEKDITLACYYPEDIYRYDIERALNSSSGSLPVHVFSDFMGDCSVEVVRGDQTDGLARRFNGKYNVDGGIKAEPGEFFAKYCDRIWRKASENDKDSNRQRAAHELVQQRIRSRLKETPERNWEMAEIEHRRWCAEYLLRGFRPLTRIPSSCDKGFIPNEEETLQIKEWYSSQSSKARFKDCKKHVTLIPFYGFNSVLREEAHNERTKDFTLAAGLNELLHKNITCEKALELVKQDKQAAQLMPSKVAVPNPRS
;
A
#
# COMPACT_ATOMS: atom_id res chain seq x y z
N MET A 1 -65.94 -21.38 -76.97
CA MET A 1 -65.40 -20.12 -76.42
C MET A 1 -66.38 -19.70 -75.33
N LEU A 2 -66.11 -19.73 -74.03
CA LEU A 2 -64.92 -19.37 -73.27
C LEU A 2 -64.70 -20.34 -72.09
N ASN A 3 -63.42 -20.58 -71.79
CA ASN A 3 -62.89 -21.02 -70.50
C ASN A 3 -63.43 -20.08 -69.39
N GLY A 4 -63.72 -20.49 -68.16
CA GLY A 4 -62.87 -21.22 -67.22
C GLY A 4 -62.66 -20.33 -66.00
N PHE A 5 -62.88 -20.85 -64.79
CA PHE A 5 -62.22 -20.47 -63.53
C PHE A 5 -62.79 -21.37 -62.43
N GLU A 6 -62.28 -22.61 -62.35
CA GLU A 6 -62.36 -23.37 -61.11
C GLU A 6 -61.38 -22.73 -60.12
N LEU A 7 -61.92 -22.18 -59.03
CA LEU A 7 -61.12 -21.68 -57.91
C LEU A 7 -60.40 -22.87 -57.25
N PRO A 8 -59.07 -22.81 -57.04
CA PRO A 8 -58.34 -23.95 -56.48
C PRO A 8 -58.67 -24.14 -54.99
N ASN A 9 -58.81 -25.41 -54.59
CA ASN A 9 -59.01 -25.93 -53.23
C ASN A 9 -57.85 -25.65 -52.25
N ASP A 10 -57.05 -24.60 -52.47
CA ASP A 10 -55.84 -24.28 -51.69
C ASP A 10 -56.09 -23.35 -50.48
N THR A 11 -57.36 -23.00 -50.22
CA THR A 11 -57.75 -22.18 -49.07
C THR A 11 -57.33 -22.83 -47.74
N GLY A 12 -57.36 -24.16 -47.65
CA GLY A 12 -56.92 -24.90 -46.44
C GLY A 12 -55.44 -24.73 -46.10
N LEU A 13 -54.56 -24.63 -47.11
CA LEU A 13 -53.12 -24.45 -46.91
C LEU A 13 -52.80 -23.03 -46.45
N VAL A 14 -53.42 -22.03 -47.10
CA VAL A 14 -53.30 -20.61 -46.73
C VAL A 14 -53.75 -20.37 -45.28
N PHE A 15 -54.86 -20.99 -44.86
CA PHE A 15 -55.34 -20.91 -43.47
C PHE A 15 -54.40 -21.57 -42.47
N ARG A 16 -53.76 -22.70 -42.81
CA ARG A 16 -52.78 -23.37 -41.94
C ARG A 16 -51.49 -22.57 -41.80
N ILE A 17 -50.99 -22.00 -42.90
CA ILE A 17 -49.83 -21.10 -42.90
C ILE A 17 -50.15 -19.84 -42.09
N GLY A 18 -51.34 -19.24 -42.28
CA GLY A 18 -51.78 -18.07 -41.51
C GLY A 18 -51.87 -18.34 -40.00
N ARG A 19 -52.36 -19.51 -39.58
CA ARG A 19 -52.40 -19.90 -38.15
C ARG A 19 -51.00 -20.14 -37.57
N ALA A 20 -50.10 -20.79 -38.33
CA ALA A 20 -48.72 -20.99 -37.90
C ALA A 20 -47.98 -19.65 -37.75
N LEU A 21 -48.13 -18.74 -38.71
CA LEU A 21 -47.55 -17.39 -38.65
C LEU A 21 -48.14 -16.57 -37.49
N ALA A 22 -49.44 -16.69 -37.21
CA ALA A 22 -50.06 -16.02 -36.08
C ALA A 22 -49.52 -16.50 -34.73
N VAL A 23 -49.26 -17.81 -34.58
CA VAL A 23 -48.64 -18.38 -33.37
C VAL A 23 -47.20 -17.89 -33.21
N VAL A 24 -46.41 -17.89 -34.29
CA VAL A 24 -45.03 -17.38 -34.27
C VAL A 24 -45.00 -15.88 -33.94
N PHE A 25 -45.89 -15.09 -34.55
CA PHE A 25 -46.01 -13.65 -34.26
C PHE A 25 -46.43 -13.39 -32.81
N PHE A 26 -47.40 -14.14 -32.29
CA PHE A 26 -47.82 -14.04 -30.88
C PHE A 26 -46.70 -14.44 -29.93
N ALA A 27 -45.95 -15.51 -30.22
CA ALA A 27 -44.81 -15.94 -29.41
C ALA A 27 -43.68 -14.89 -29.42
N MET A 28 -43.35 -14.30 -30.58
CA MET A 28 -42.36 -13.23 -30.67
C MET A 28 -42.83 -11.96 -29.92
N THR A 29 -44.11 -11.61 -30.03
CA THR A 29 -44.68 -10.44 -29.34
C THR A 29 -44.71 -10.66 -27.83
N ALA A 30 -45.13 -11.83 -27.37
CA ALA A 30 -45.10 -12.21 -25.95
C ALA A 30 -43.67 -12.22 -25.40
N GLY A 31 -42.71 -12.76 -26.16
CA GLY A 31 -41.29 -12.71 -25.81
C GLY A 31 -40.74 -11.29 -25.73
N ALA A 32 -41.10 -10.42 -26.68
CA ALA A 32 -40.69 -9.01 -26.66
C ALA A 32 -41.30 -8.23 -25.49
N VAL A 33 -42.56 -8.50 -25.15
CA VAL A 33 -43.25 -7.91 -23.98
C VAL A 33 -42.63 -8.40 -22.68
N ALA A 34 -42.36 -9.70 -22.55
CA ALA A 34 -41.69 -10.27 -21.38
C ALA A 34 -40.29 -9.69 -21.18
N ASN A 35 -39.51 -9.57 -22.27
CA ASN A 35 -38.19 -8.94 -22.24
C ASN A 35 -38.27 -7.45 -21.85
N SER A 36 -39.27 -6.73 -22.37
CA SER A 36 -39.50 -5.31 -22.03
C SER A 36 -39.87 -5.13 -20.56
N LEU A 37 -40.74 -6.00 -20.01
CA LEU A 37 -41.12 -6.02 -18.60
C LEU A 37 -39.93 -6.35 -17.70
N PHE A 38 -39.07 -7.28 -18.11
CA PHE A 38 -37.84 -7.63 -17.40
C PHE A 38 -36.89 -6.43 -17.28
N HIS A 39 -36.63 -5.73 -18.40
CA HIS A 39 -35.84 -4.50 -18.37
C HIS A 39 -36.47 -3.38 -17.54
N LEU A 40 -37.80 -3.28 -17.52
CA LEU A 40 -38.52 -2.32 -16.68
C LEU A 40 -38.32 -2.63 -15.19
N TRP A 41 -38.38 -3.91 -14.82
CA TRP A 41 -38.13 -4.38 -13.47
C TRP A 41 -36.69 -4.11 -13.02
N ASP A 42 -35.70 -4.39 -13.88
CA ASP A 42 -34.30 -4.09 -13.59
C ASP A 42 -34.05 -2.60 -13.41
N ARG A 43 -34.65 -1.75 -14.26
CA ARG A 43 -34.58 -0.28 -14.10
C ARG A 43 -35.22 0.16 -12.80
N PHE A 44 -36.38 -0.38 -12.43
CA PHE A 44 -37.04 -0.06 -11.16
C PHE A 44 -36.21 -0.49 -9.96
N ALA A 45 -35.63 -1.69 -10.01
CA ALA A 45 -34.81 -2.22 -8.94
C ALA A 45 -33.49 -1.45 -8.78
N LEU A 46 -32.86 -1.05 -9.89
CA LEU A 46 -31.70 -0.16 -9.91
C LEU A 46 -32.06 1.21 -9.31
N TRP A 47 -33.16 1.83 -9.74
CA TRP A 47 -33.63 3.09 -9.18
C TRP A 47 -33.91 3.00 -7.68
N ARG A 48 -34.53 1.90 -7.22
CA ARG A 48 -34.76 1.62 -5.80
C ARG A 48 -33.43 1.45 -5.03
N ALA A 49 -32.39 0.91 -5.67
CA ALA A 49 -31.06 0.82 -5.06
C ALA A 49 -30.37 2.18 -4.99
N ALA A 50 -30.36 2.92 -6.10
CA ALA A 50 -29.75 4.24 -6.26
C ALA A 50 -30.38 5.32 -5.36
N SER A 51 -31.63 5.16 -4.96
CA SER A 51 -32.35 6.08 -4.06
C SER A 51 -32.00 5.95 -2.58
N LYS A 52 -31.33 4.86 -2.17
CA LYS A 52 -30.89 4.61 -0.79
C LYS A 52 -29.37 4.70 -0.67
N ASN A 53 -28.85 4.83 0.55
CA ASN A 53 -27.42 4.77 0.80
C ASN A 53 -26.85 3.44 0.33
N HIS A 54 -25.82 3.49 -0.51
CA HIS A 54 -25.25 2.30 -1.13
C HIS A 54 -23.73 2.42 -1.34
N TYR A 55 -23.12 1.28 -1.58
CA TYR A 55 -21.76 1.14 -2.08
C TYR A 55 -21.74 1.21 -3.60
N LEU A 56 -20.74 1.88 -4.17
CA LEU A 56 -20.45 1.87 -5.58
C LEU A 56 -19.13 1.13 -5.83
N ILE A 57 -19.13 0.14 -6.71
CA ILE A 57 -17.92 -0.57 -7.15
C ILE A 57 -17.77 -0.33 -8.66
N CYS A 58 -16.65 0.25 -9.09
CA CYS A 58 -16.33 0.46 -10.49
C CYS A 58 -15.21 -0.51 -10.91
N GLY A 59 -15.54 -1.48 -11.75
CA GLY A 59 -14.69 -2.60 -12.13
C GLY A 59 -14.99 -3.86 -11.31
N LEU A 60 -15.23 -4.99 -11.99
CA LEU A 60 -15.54 -6.31 -11.43
C LEU A 60 -14.49 -7.36 -11.82
N GLY A 61 -13.22 -6.94 -11.88
CA GLY A 61 -12.08 -7.86 -11.74
C GLY A 61 -12.03 -8.48 -10.34
N TRP A 62 -10.96 -9.22 -10.04
CA TRP A 62 -10.83 -9.95 -8.77
C TRP A 62 -11.09 -9.07 -7.53
N SER A 63 -10.39 -7.93 -7.38
CA SER A 63 -10.58 -7.02 -6.23
C SER A 63 -12.00 -6.45 -6.17
N GLY A 64 -12.59 -6.10 -7.31
CA GLY A 64 -13.96 -5.57 -7.37
C GLY A 64 -15.00 -6.58 -6.91
N ARG A 65 -14.85 -7.85 -7.30
CA ARG A 65 -15.72 -8.95 -6.86
C ARG A 65 -15.58 -9.20 -5.35
N GLN A 66 -14.35 -9.21 -4.82
CA GLN A 66 -14.12 -9.38 -3.37
C GLN A 66 -14.72 -8.21 -2.55
N LEU A 67 -14.51 -6.98 -3.01
CA LEU A 67 -15.12 -5.80 -2.40
C LEU A 67 -16.65 -5.86 -2.43
N LEU A 68 -17.24 -6.39 -3.50
CA LEU A 68 -18.69 -6.52 -3.62
C LEU A 68 -19.27 -7.51 -2.61
N ILE A 69 -18.64 -8.69 -2.47
CA ILE A 69 -19.00 -9.70 -1.47
C ILE A 69 -18.89 -9.10 -0.07
N ASN A 70 -17.73 -8.53 0.27
CA ASN A 70 -17.47 -7.95 1.57
C ASN A 70 -18.40 -6.77 1.90
N ALA A 71 -18.78 -5.97 0.90
CA ALA A 71 -19.71 -4.87 1.08
C ALA A 71 -21.13 -5.34 1.46
N ILE A 72 -21.58 -6.46 0.90
CA ILE A 72 -22.94 -7.00 1.08
C ILE A 72 -23.05 -7.88 2.33
N ASP A 73 -22.00 -8.60 2.68
CA ASP A 73 -21.96 -9.52 3.85
C ASP A 73 -21.89 -8.81 5.20
N LYS A 74 -21.72 -7.48 5.22
CA LYS A 74 -21.65 -6.75 6.49
C LYS A 74 -22.96 -6.85 7.28
N PRO A 75 -22.85 -7.07 8.61
CA PRO A 75 -24.01 -7.14 9.48
C PRO A 75 -24.86 -5.87 9.35
N ARG A 76 -26.17 -6.05 9.49
CA ARG A 76 -27.14 -4.95 9.48
C ARG A 76 -26.64 -3.81 10.37
N THR A 77 -26.82 -2.57 9.91
CA THR A 77 -26.54 -1.40 10.76
C THR A 77 -27.25 -1.52 12.11
N THR A 78 -26.89 -0.68 13.08
CA THR A 78 -27.62 -0.52 14.35
C THR A 78 -29.13 -0.26 14.17
N LYS A 79 -29.56 0.12 12.95
CA LYS A 79 -30.96 0.30 12.53
C LYS A 79 -31.56 -0.87 11.72
N GLY A 80 -30.87 -2.00 11.59
CA GLY A 80 -31.38 -3.17 10.87
C GLY A 80 -31.26 -3.11 9.33
N GLU A 81 -30.73 -2.03 8.76
CA GLU A 81 -30.65 -1.85 7.30
C GLU A 81 -29.43 -2.57 6.71
N LYS A 82 -29.65 -3.37 5.65
CA LYS A 82 -28.59 -3.88 4.77
C LYS A 82 -28.17 -2.76 3.80
N PHE A 83 -26.87 -2.50 3.69
CA PHE A 83 -26.37 -1.64 2.62
C PHE A 83 -26.57 -2.33 1.27
N ARG A 84 -26.96 -1.56 0.27
CA ARG A 84 -27.03 -2.03 -1.11
C ARG A 84 -25.69 -1.80 -1.78
N ALA A 85 -25.38 -2.58 -2.81
CA ALA A 85 -24.24 -2.32 -3.67
C ALA A 85 -24.69 -2.19 -5.13
N ILE A 86 -24.08 -1.24 -5.82
CA ILE A 86 -24.19 -1.04 -7.25
C ILE A 86 -22.80 -1.24 -7.82
N ALA A 87 -22.68 -2.10 -8.82
CA ALA A 87 -21.45 -2.35 -9.54
C ALA A 87 -21.56 -1.81 -10.98
N ILE A 88 -20.46 -1.28 -11.50
CA ILE A 88 -20.32 -0.87 -12.90
C ILE A 88 -19.22 -1.72 -13.52
N GLU A 89 -19.53 -2.38 -14.62
CA GLU A 89 -18.56 -3.14 -15.42
C GLU A 89 -18.68 -2.73 -16.89
N ARG A 90 -17.55 -2.50 -17.56
CA ARG A 90 -17.50 -1.99 -18.93
C ARG A 90 -18.16 -2.98 -19.89
N THR A 91 -17.77 -4.24 -19.78
CA THR A 91 -18.25 -5.31 -20.66
C THR A 91 -18.55 -6.56 -19.83
N PRO A 92 -19.67 -6.61 -19.10
CA PRO A 92 -19.95 -7.73 -18.22
C PRO A 92 -20.18 -9.03 -19.01
N THR A 93 -19.45 -10.07 -18.63
CA THR A 93 -19.67 -11.45 -19.08
C THR A 93 -20.93 -12.03 -18.43
N GLU A 94 -21.42 -13.17 -18.92
CA GLU A 94 -22.58 -13.83 -18.32
C GLU A 94 -22.30 -14.28 -16.89
N GLU A 95 -21.10 -14.83 -16.65
CA GLU A 95 -20.60 -15.15 -15.31
C GLU A 95 -20.62 -13.92 -14.37
N THR A 96 -20.31 -12.73 -14.89
CA THR A 96 -20.35 -11.49 -14.10
C THR A 96 -21.77 -11.08 -13.76
N ARG A 97 -22.73 -11.25 -14.70
CA ARG A 97 -24.16 -11.00 -14.44
C ARG A 97 -24.72 -11.96 -13.41
N GLU A 98 -24.42 -13.25 -13.56
CA GLU A 98 -24.81 -14.31 -12.64
C GLU A 98 -24.24 -14.04 -11.25
N PHE A 99 -22.93 -13.73 -11.15
CA PHE A 99 -22.28 -13.35 -9.90
C PHE A 99 -22.98 -12.18 -9.20
N CYS A 100 -23.25 -11.07 -9.91
CA CYS A 100 -23.97 -9.94 -9.33
C CYS A 100 -25.38 -10.32 -8.89
N SER A 101 -26.08 -11.17 -9.65
CA SER A 101 -27.41 -11.68 -9.30
C SER A 101 -27.38 -12.49 -8.00
N VAL A 102 -26.44 -13.44 -7.89
CA VAL A 102 -26.26 -14.32 -6.74
C VAL A 102 -25.92 -13.53 -5.47
N VAL A 103 -24.99 -12.57 -5.57
CA VAL A 103 -24.60 -11.73 -4.43
C VAL A 103 -25.69 -10.68 -4.11
N GLY A 104 -26.64 -10.44 -5.02
CA GLY A 104 -27.72 -9.48 -4.84
C GLY A 104 -27.33 -8.02 -5.08
N ALA A 105 -26.25 -7.80 -5.84
CA ALA A 105 -25.79 -6.51 -6.30
C ALA A 105 -26.54 -6.07 -7.56
N ARG A 106 -26.63 -4.75 -7.80
CA ARG A 106 -27.16 -4.22 -9.06
C ARG A 106 -26.02 -3.90 -10.01
N LEU A 107 -26.07 -4.46 -11.20
CA LEU A 107 -25.07 -4.27 -12.23
C LEU A 107 -25.51 -3.22 -13.25
N ILE A 108 -24.63 -2.27 -13.54
CA ILE A 108 -24.73 -1.33 -14.66
C ILE A 108 -23.68 -1.74 -15.68
N ALA A 109 -24.12 -2.16 -16.87
CA ALA A 109 -23.23 -2.40 -17.99
C ALA A 109 -22.85 -1.04 -18.63
N GLY A 110 -21.56 -0.71 -18.66
CA GLY A 110 -21.07 0.52 -19.24
C GLY A 110 -19.75 0.96 -18.63
N ASP A 111 -19.07 1.87 -19.31
CA ASP A 111 -17.78 2.39 -18.84
C ASP A 111 -18.01 3.48 -17.79
N ALA A 112 -17.56 3.24 -16.56
CA ALA A 112 -17.70 4.15 -15.41
C ALA A 112 -17.01 5.50 -15.60
N SER A 113 -16.08 5.61 -16.56
CA SER A 113 -15.41 6.85 -16.89
C SER A 113 -16.25 7.80 -17.75
N HIS A 114 -17.41 7.33 -18.25
CA HIS A 114 -18.36 8.13 -19.00
C HIS A 114 -19.47 8.71 -18.08
N PRO A 115 -19.79 10.02 -18.22
CA PRO A 115 -20.85 10.66 -17.44
C PRO A 115 -22.22 9.96 -17.53
N GLU A 116 -22.58 9.45 -18.71
CA GLU A 116 -23.88 8.79 -18.94
C GLU A 116 -24.08 7.55 -18.08
N THR A 117 -23.04 6.72 -17.93
CA THR A 117 -23.06 5.52 -17.08
C THR A 117 -23.34 5.89 -15.62
N LEU A 118 -22.75 6.99 -15.16
CA LEU A 118 -22.84 7.46 -13.79
C LEU A 118 -24.19 8.11 -13.42
N ARG A 119 -24.99 8.55 -14.40
CA ARG A 119 -26.30 9.18 -14.16
C ARG A 119 -27.26 8.25 -13.39
N ASN A 120 -27.20 6.94 -13.66
CA ASN A 120 -28.12 5.95 -13.10
C ASN A 120 -27.69 5.43 -11.72
N VAL A 121 -26.50 5.79 -11.25
CA VAL A 121 -25.92 5.29 -9.99
C VAL A 121 -26.59 5.93 -8.77
N GLY A 122 -27.09 7.16 -8.89
CA GLY A 122 -27.58 7.91 -7.75
C GLY A 122 -26.45 8.40 -6.83
N ILE A 123 -25.43 9.05 -7.42
CA ILE A 123 -24.20 9.53 -6.74
C ILE A 123 -24.46 10.26 -5.42
N GLY A 124 -25.57 10.99 -5.28
CA GLY A 124 -25.92 11.69 -4.05
C GLY A 124 -26.20 10.79 -2.84
N LYS A 125 -26.34 9.48 -3.05
CA LYS A 125 -26.54 8.45 -2.02
C LYS A 125 -25.37 7.47 -1.93
N VAL A 126 -24.33 7.65 -2.75
CA VAL A 126 -23.12 6.83 -2.63
C VAL A 126 -22.43 7.21 -1.33
N ARG A 127 -22.31 6.24 -0.42
CA ARG A 127 -21.56 6.43 0.83
C ARG A 127 -20.09 6.18 0.62
N ASP A 128 -19.78 5.10 -0.09
CA ASP A 128 -18.42 4.72 -0.46
C ASP A 128 -18.37 4.28 -1.91
N ALA A 129 -17.41 4.82 -2.65
CA ALA A 129 -17.05 4.39 -3.99
C ALA A 129 -15.71 3.66 -3.95
N PHE A 130 -15.62 2.51 -4.61
CA PHE A 130 -14.39 1.76 -4.83
C PHE A 130 -14.11 1.75 -6.32
N VAL A 131 -12.96 2.30 -6.73
CA VAL A 131 -12.57 2.45 -8.14
C VAL A 131 -11.39 1.52 -8.40
N VAL A 132 -11.66 0.41 -9.08
CA VAL A 132 -10.76 -0.73 -9.31
C VAL A 132 -10.89 -1.25 -10.75
N ALA A 133 -10.84 -0.34 -11.72
CA ALA A 133 -11.01 -0.64 -13.15
C ALA A 133 -9.73 -1.12 -13.85
N GLY A 134 -8.71 -1.56 -13.09
CA GLY A 134 -7.49 -2.20 -13.58
C GLY A 134 -6.40 -1.27 -14.12
N ASP A 135 -6.72 -0.01 -14.44
CA ASP A 135 -5.77 0.96 -15.01
C ASP A 135 -5.82 2.30 -14.25
N ASP A 136 -4.65 2.87 -13.98
CA ASP A 136 -4.51 4.11 -13.20
C ASP A 136 -5.21 5.29 -13.90
N GLU A 137 -5.08 5.44 -15.22
CA GLU A 137 -5.67 6.57 -15.95
C GLU A 137 -7.20 6.46 -15.99
N ILE A 138 -7.74 5.27 -16.21
CA ILE A 138 -9.17 4.99 -16.14
C ILE A 138 -9.68 5.26 -14.72
N ASN A 139 -8.98 4.78 -13.70
CA ASN A 139 -9.33 4.99 -12.30
C ASN A 139 -9.37 6.49 -11.95
N MET A 140 -8.35 7.25 -12.34
CA MET A 140 -8.32 8.70 -12.18
C MET A 140 -9.50 9.38 -12.88
N ARG A 141 -9.81 8.97 -14.13
CA ARG A 141 -10.93 9.54 -14.90
C ARG A 141 -12.28 9.29 -14.22
N ILE A 142 -12.50 8.08 -13.70
CA ILE A 142 -13.71 7.73 -12.93
C ILE A 142 -13.83 8.64 -11.70
N VAL A 143 -12.76 8.80 -10.92
CA VAL A 143 -12.76 9.67 -9.72
C VAL A 143 -13.07 11.12 -10.09
N GLN A 144 -12.49 11.64 -11.17
CA GLN A 144 -12.80 13.00 -11.65
C GLN A 144 -14.27 13.17 -12.03
N GLN A 145 -14.88 12.20 -12.71
CA GLN A 145 -16.31 12.26 -13.05
C GLN A 145 -17.20 12.18 -11.80
N LEU A 146 -16.87 11.28 -10.86
CA LEU A 146 -17.55 11.21 -9.57
C LEU A 146 -17.48 12.56 -8.84
N GLY A 147 -16.31 13.20 -8.81
CA GLY A 147 -16.09 14.55 -8.28
C GLY A 147 -17.00 15.60 -8.91
N ARG A 148 -17.03 15.68 -10.23
CA ARG A 148 -17.84 16.64 -10.98
C ARG A 148 -19.33 16.46 -10.70
N HIS A 149 -19.84 15.24 -10.78
CA HIS A 149 -21.26 14.96 -10.53
C HIS A 149 -21.67 15.20 -9.07
N HIS A 150 -20.82 14.81 -8.11
CA HIS A 150 -21.10 15.01 -6.70
C HIS A 150 -21.24 16.50 -6.35
N GLN A 151 -20.43 17.36 -6.97
CA GLN A 151 -20.52 18.82 -6.83
C GLN A 151 -21.74 19.44 -7.52
N GLN A 152 -22.09 18.98 -8.72
CA GLN A 152 -23.29 19.44 -9.42
C GLN A 152 -24.54 19.20 -8.58
N LEU A 153 -24.65 18.05 -7.92
CA LEU A 153 -25.76 17.74 -7.01
C LEU A 153 -25.84 18.71 -5.82
N GLY A 154 -24.70 19.14 -5.27
CA GLY A 154 -24.66 20.16 -4.22
C GLY A 154 -25.16 21.53 -4.68
N ARG A 155 -24.99 21.89 -5.97
CA ARG A 155 -25.51 23.14 -6.54
C ARG A 155 -27.03 23.11 -6.75
N HIS A 156 -27.58 21.96 -7.14
CA HIS A 156 -29.01 21.81 -7.45
C HIS A 156 -29.91 21.60 -6.21
N GLN A 157 -29.37 21.13 -5.07
CA GLN A 157 -30.14 20.98 -3.82
C GLN A 157 -30.55 22.29 -3.14
N ARG A 158 -30.19 23.45 -3.71
CA ARG A 158 -30.65 24.78 -3.30
C ARG A 158 -32.18 24.96 -3.36
N ALA A 159 -32.93 24.08 -4.04
CA ALA A 159 -34.37 24.29 -4.29
C ALA A 159 -35.33 23.42 -3.45
N THR A 160 -34.86 22.34 -2.80
CA THR A 160 -35.75 21.45 -2.04
C THR A 160 -35.02 20.83 -0.85
N SER A 161 -35.54 21.08 0.35
CA SER A 161 -35.07 20.53 1.64
C SER A 161 -35.23 19.00 1.68
N PHE A 162 -34.29 18.25 1.09
CA PHE A 162 -34.26 16.80 1.16
C PHE A 162 -33.28 16.34 2.25
N LYS A 163 -33.81 16.07 3.45
CA LYS A 163 -33.09 15.38 4.54
C LYS A 163 -32.65 13.99 4.07
N GLY A 164 -31.34 13.73 4.03
CA GLY A 164 -30.80 12.37 3.93
C GLY A 164 -29.76 12.12 2.83
N ALA A 165 -29.10 13.14 2.29
CA ALA A 165 -27.87 12.90 1.52
C ALA A 165 -26.68 12.76 2.47
N SER A 166 -25.74 11.86 2.15
CA SER A 166 -24.45 11.83 2.83
C SER A 166 -23.74 13.17 2.57
N GLU A 167 -23.32 13.87 3.63
CA GLU A 167 -22.59 15.15 3.51
C GLU A 167 -21.19 14.94 2.89
N GLU A 168 -20.67 13.72 2.97
CA GLU A 168 -19.35 13.34 2.48
C GLU A 168 -19.41 11.97 1.78
N MET A 169 -18.82 11.84 0.59
CA MET A 169 -18.63 10.55 -0.09
C MET A 169 -17.19 10.11 0.08
N ARG A 170 -16.95 8.90 0.59
CA ARG A 170 -15.60 8.32 0.59
C ARG A 170 -15.32 7.66 -0.75
N CYS A 171 -14.19 7.96 -1.36
CA CYS A 171 -13.78 7.38 -2.63
C CYS A 171 -12.43 6.71 -2.46
N CYS A 172 -12.39 5.38 -2.50
CA CYS A 172 -11.17 4.59 -2.47
C CYS A 172 -10.79 4.24 -3.91
N VAL A 173 -9.60 4.64 -4.34
CA VAL A 173 -9.12 4.42 -5.71
C VAL A 173 -7.84 3.59 -5.70
N ALA A 174 -7.81 2.54 -6.53
CA ALA A 174 -6.61 1.78 -6.79
C ALA A 174 -5.68 2.61 -7.69
N LEU A 175 -4.49 2.94 -7.20
CA LEU A 175 -3.45 3.60 -7.99
C LEU A 175 -2.11 2.94 -7.71
N ASN A 176 -1.40 2.58 -8.77
CA ASN A 176 -0.05 2.04 -8.66
C ASN A 176 0.98 3.16 -8.46
N SER A 177 0.75 4.33 -9.08
CA SER A 177 1.67 5.47 -9.06
C SER A 177 1.27 6.55 -8.06
N GLN A 178 2.20 6.91 -7.18
CA GLN A 178 2.04 8.05 -6.27
C GLN A 178 1.91 9.39 -7.02
N ARG A 179 2.62 9.53 -8.15
CA ARG A 179 2.54 10.74 -8.99
C ARG A 179 1.13 10.93 -9.56
N HIS A 180 0.46 9.84 -9.93
CA HIS A 180 -0.92 9.88 -10.40
C HIS A 180 -1.87 10.38 -9.30
N PHE A 181 -1.61 10.04 -8.04
CA PHE A 181 -2.39 10.57 -6.93
C PHE A 181 -2.24 12.08 -6.76
N GLU A 182 -1.01 12.61 -6.80
CA GLU A 182 -0.77 14.05 -6.67
C GLU A 182 -1.50 14.83 -7.76
N VAL A 183 -1.37 14.38 -9.02
CA VAL A 183 -2.10 14.93 -10.17
C VAL A 183 -3.61 14.83 -9.97
N LEU A 184 -4.11 13.68 -9.49
CA LEU A 184 -5.54 13.48 -9.24
C LEU A 184 -6.05 14.46 -8.18
N LYS A 185 -5.35 14.59 -7.05
CA LYS A 185 -5.71 15.48 -5.94
C LYS A 185 -5.73 16.95 -6.38
N GLU A 186 -4.79 17.37 -7.21
CA GLU A 186 -4.76 18.73 -7.76
C GLU A 186 -5.88 18.99 -8.78
N SER A 187 -6.26 17.96 -9.54
CA SER A 187 -7.33 18.03 -10.53
C SER A 187 -8.74 18.04 -9.91
N LEU A 188 -8.86 17.56 -8.67
CA LEU A 188 -10.12 17.65 -7.93
C LEU A 188 -10.37 19.10 -7.50
N PRO A 189 -11.62 19.59 -7.58
CA PRO A 189 -11.86 21.01 -7.35
C PRO A 189 -11.52 21.36 -5.89
N LYS A 190 -10.50 22.23 -5.72
CA LYS A 190 -9.89 22.55 -4.44
C LYS A 190 -10.89 23.09 -3.41
N GLU A 191 -10.62 22.79 -2.14
CA GLU A 191 -11.16 23.48 -0.97
C GLU A 191 -10.77 24.96 -1.03
N SER A 192 -11.51 25.80 -1.75
CA SER A 192 -11.43 27.25 -1.49
C SER A 192 -12.05 27.48 -0.11
N LEU A 193 -11.25 27.98 0.84
CA LEU A 193 -11.63 28.39 2.20
C LEU A 193 -13.06 28.96 2.28
N PRO A 194 -13.81 28.67 3.35
CA PRO A 194 -15.12 29.29 3.54
C PRO A 194 -14.93 30.81 3.64
N LYS A 195 -15.29 31.54 2.58
CA LYS A 195 -15.73 32.92 2.76
C LYS A 195 -17.00 32.84 3.59
N GLU A 196 -16.98 33.49 4.74
CA GLU A 196 -18.09 33.57 5.67
C GLU A 196 -19.40 33.77 4.90
N ALA A 197 -20.40 32.94 5.20
CA ALA A 197 -21.71 32.84 4.55
C ALA A 197 -21.82 32.12 3.18
N SER A 198 -21.06 31.04 2.92
CA SER A 198 -21.21 30.21 1.70
C SER A 198 -21.39 28.69 1.95
N PRO A 199 -22.05 27.97 1.01
CA PRO A 199 -22.89 26.78 1.28
C PRO A 199 -22.12 25.51 1.67
N VAL A 200 -22.82 24.57 2.32
CA VAL A 200 -22.37 23.19 2.60
C VAL A 200 -21.91 22.53 1.30
N ARG A 201 -20.60 22.50 1.06
CA ARG A 201 -20.01 21.81 -0.08
C ARG A 201 -19.91 20.33 0.27
N ARG A 202 -20.41 19.49 -0.63
CA ARG A 202 -20.18 18.05 -0.53
C ARG A 202 -18.76 17.73 -0.96
N ASN A 203 -18.00 17.15 -0.05
CA ASN A 203 -16.61 16.78 -0.26
C ASN A 203 -16.47 15.29 -0.58
N ILE A 204 -15.44 14.96 -1.36
CA ILE A 204 -14.98 13.59 -1.55
C ILE A 204 -13.77 13.37 -0.63
N ASP A 205 -13.89 12.45 0.32
CA ASP A 205 -12.75 11.89 1.06
C ASP A 205 -12.05 10.89 0.15
N LEU A 206 -11.05 11.38 -0.60
CA LEU A 206 -10.26 10.56 -1.53
C LEU A 206 -9.21 9.78 -0.76
N ARG A 207 -9.21 8.45 -0.91
CA ARG A 207 -8.23 7.53 -0.36
C ARG A 207 -7.60 6.73 -1.48
N ILE A 208 -6.28 6.60 -1.44
CA ILE A 208 -5.57 5.71 -2.35
C ILE A 208 -5.24 4.39 -1.67
N PHE A 209 -5.22 3.35 -2.48
CA PHE A 209 -4.55 2.13 -2.11
C PHE A 209 -3.81 1.58 -3.31
N ASN A 210 -2.67 0.94 -3.02
CA ASN A 210 -1.88 0.20 -3.98
C ASN A 210 -1.88 -1.24 -3.47
N ALA A 211 -2.45 -2.17 -4.26
CA ALA A 211 -2.64 -3.55 -3.84
C ALA A 211 -1.31 -4.20 -3.48
N GLN A 212 -0.28 -4.00 -4.29
CA GLN A 212 1.05 -4.56 -4.07
C GLN A 212 1.69 -4.02 -2.79
N SER A 213 1.58 -2.71 -2.53
CA SER A 213 2.15 -2.06 -1.34
C SER A 213 1.44 -2.49 -0.06
N VAL A 214 0.11 -2.63 -0.09
CA VAL A 214 -0.65 -3.16 1.04
C VAL A 214 -0.27 -4.62 1.29
N THR A 215 -0.21 -5.43 0.22
CA THR A 215 0.14 -6.85 0.29
C THR A 215 1.55 -7.07 0.84
N ALA A 216 2.56 -6.38 0.32
CA ALA A 216 3.94 -6.49 0.79
C ALA A 216 4.08 -6.17 2.28
N ARG A 217 3.39 -5.12 2.78
CA ARG A 217 3.36 -4.80 4.21
C ARG A 217 2.66 -5.87 5.04
N MET A 218 1.54 -6.41 4.57
CA MET A 218 0.83 -7.50 5.24
C MET A 218 1.68 -8.79 5.27
N PHE A 219 2.35 -9.10 4.16
CA PHE A 219 3.26 -10.23 4.04
C PHE A 219 4.43 -10.11 5.02
N LEU A 220 5.17 -9.00 5.02
CA LEU A 220 6.32 -8.81 5.92
C LEU A 220 5.93 -8.69 7.41
N LYS A 221 4.68 -8.29 7.69
CA LYS A 221 4.10 -8.35 9.03
C LYS A 221 3.90 -9.79 9.53
N LEU A 222 3.65 -10.75 8.64
CA LEU A 222 3.44 -12.16 8.98
C LEU A 222 4.72 -13.00 8.81
N HIS A 223 5.58 -12.61 7.87
CA HIS A 223 6.82 -13.29 7.52
C HIS A 223 8.00 -12.35 7.79
N HIS A 224 8.44 -12.34 9.06
CA HIS A 224 9.47 -11.42 9.53
C HIS A 224 10.82 -11.67 8.85
N LEU A 225 11.53 -10.58 8.52
CA LEU A 225 12.91 -10.63 8.03
C LEU A 225 13.89 -10.97 9.16
N ASP A 226 13.66 -10.43 10.36
CA ASP A 226 14.52 -10.56 11.54
C ASP A 226 14.08 -11.73 12.44
N ARG A 227 14.18 -12.96 11.94
CA ARG A 227 13.92 -14.18 12.72
C ARG A 227 15.04 -14.50 13.73
N PHE A 228 15.76 -13.48 14.20
CA PHE A 228 16.90 -13.60 15.11
C PHE A 228 16.53 -14.19 16.47
N GLN A 229 15.25 -14.17 16.86
CA GLN A 229 14.83 -14.87 18.09
C GLN A 229 14.92 -16.39 17.94
N ALA A 230 14.59 -16.92 16.75
CA ALA A 230 14.75 -18.33 16.44
C ALA A 230 16.20 -18.69 16.09
N SER A 231 16.96 -17.72 15.56
CA SER A 231 18.36 -17.86 15.16
C SER A 231 19.24 -16.76 15.77
N PRO A 232 19.54 -16.81 17.09
CA PRO A 232 20.22 -15.72 17.81
C PRO A 232 21.65 -15.45 17.35
N ASP A 233 22.32 -16.48 16.85
CA ASP A 233 23.69 -16.44 16.33
C ASP A 233 23.79 -15.94 14.88
N ALA A 234 22.67 -15.70 14.20
CA ALA A 234 22.69 -15.21 12.82
C ALA A 234 23.31 -13.81 12.70
N GLY A 235 24.32 -13.60 11.87
CA GLY A 235 24.99 -12.30 11.68
C GLY A 235 24.13 -11.20 11.04
N GLY A 236 22.97 -11.57 10.49
CA GLY A 236 22.04 -10.64 9.86
C GLY A 236 20.95 -11.39 9.08
N ALA A 237 20.17 -10.64 8.31
CA ALA A 237 19.15 -11.17 7.42
C ALA A 237 19.61 -11.15 5.96
N GLU A 238 19.23 -12.15 5.19
CA GLU A 238 19.42 -12.20 3.74
C GLU A 238 18.07 -12.35 3.05
N VAL A 239 17.84 -11.55 2.02
CA VAL A 239 16.64 -11.62 1.19
C VAL A 239 17.04 -11.89 -0.25
N ILE A 240 16.50 -12.97 -0.82
CA ILE A 240 16.66 -13.32 -2.22
C ILE A 240 15.30 -13.12 -2.89
N LEU A 241 15.20 -12.10 -3.75
CA LEU A 241 14.01 -11.81 -4.54
C LEU A 241 14.17 -12.39 -5.94
N VAL A 242 13.23 -13.23 -6.35
CA VAL A 242 13.24 -13.86 -7.68
C VAL A 242 12.18 -13.22 -8.55
N GLY A 243 12.62 -12.51 -9.59
CA GLY A 243 11.78 -11.78 -10.53
C GLY A 243 11.94 -10.25 -10.47
N LYS A 244 11.29 -9.58 -11.43
CA LYS A 244 11.25 -8.11 -11.55
C LYS A 244 9.82 -7.60 -11.78
N SER A 245 8.84 -8.30 -11.23
CA SER A 245 7.44 -7.89 -11.31
C SER A 245 7.15 -6.64 -10.48
N ALA A 246 5.97 -6.04 -10.66
CA ALA A 246 5.50 -4.94 -9.82
C ALA A 246 5.52 -5.31 -8.32
N MET A 247 5.15 -6.55 -7.98
CA MET A 247 5.21 -7.04 -6.60
C MET A 247 6.66 -7.17 -6.10
N ALA A 248 7.57 -7.71 -6.92
CA ALA A 248 8.98 -7.85 -6.55
C ALA A 248 9.63 -6.49 -6.25
N ASN A 249 9.36 -5.45 -7.06
CA ASN A 249 9.89 -4.11 -6.85
C ASN A 249 9.34 -3.47 -5.56
N VAL A 250 8.05 -3.66 -5.28
CA VAL A 250 7.45 -3.17 -4.04
C VAL A 250 8.01 -3.91 -2.82
N LEU A 251 8.16 -5.23 -2.89
CA LEU A 251 8.81 -6.02 -1.83
C LEU A 251 10.24 -5.56 -1.58
N LEU A 252 11.03 -5.30 -2.64
CA LEU A 252 12.38 -4.78 -2.51
C LEU A 252 12.39 -3.47 -1.71
N ARG A 253 11.52 -2.52 -2.05
CA ARG A 253 11.41 -1.25 -1.33
C ARG A 253 11.04 -1.46 0.15
N GLU A 254 10.04 -2.28 0.44
CA GLU A 254 9.62 -2.55 1.82
C GLU A 254 10.69 -3.31 2.61
N VAL A 255 11.46 -4.19 1.97
CA VAL A 255 12.62 -4.89 2.56
C VAL A 255 13.72 -3.89 2.93
N LEU A 256 14.03 -2.93 2.05
CA LEU A 256 15.03 -1.88 2.34
C LEU A 256 14.58 -0.96 3.48
N GLN A 257 13.27 -0.73 3.62
CA GLN A 257 12.71 0.11 4.70
C GLN A 257 12.59 -0.63 6.04
N GLN A 258 12.32 -1.94 6.02
CA GLN A 258 12.18 -2.73 7.25
C GLN A 258 13.49 -3.40 7.69
N GLY A 259 14.45 -3.55 6.79
CA GLY A 259 15.73 -4.24 6.99
C GLY A 259 16.78 -3.48 7.79
N ILE A 260 16.35 -2.71 8.79
CA ILE A 260 17.21 -1.90 9.66
C ILE A 260 17.10 -2.45 11.07
N PHE A 261 18.21 -3.02 11.54
CA PHE A 261 18.27 -3.86 12.73
C PHE A 261 19.19 -3.28 13.81
N GLU A 262 19.27 -3.98 14.94
CA GLU A 262 20.21 -3.70 16.02
C GLU A 262 21.68 -3.80 15.58
N LYS A 263 22.57 -3.18 16.36
CA LYS A 263 24.01 -3.18 16.07
C LYS A 263 24.55 -4.62 15.91
N GLY A 264 25.38 -4.81 14.90
CA GLY A 264 25.98 -6.11 14.58
C GLY A 264 25.08 -7.03 13.76
N LYS A 265 23.85 -6.62 13.42
CA LYS A 265 22.99 -7.29 12.44
C LYS A 265 22.81 -6.39 11.22
N ASP A 266 22.99 -6.93 10.02
CA ASP A 266 22.74 -6.18 8.78
C ASP A 266 21.82 -6.93 7.80
N LEU A 267 21.50 -6.28 6.69
CA LEU A 267 20.68 -6.83 5.62
C LEU A 267 21.57 -7.08 4.39
N LYS A 268 21.40 -8.25 3.76
CA LYS A 268 21.90 -8.54 2.41
C LYS A 268 20.72 -8.75 1.48
N VAL A 269 20.79 -8.21 0.27
CA VAL A 269 19.73 -8.35 -0.72
C VAL A 269 20.32 -8.83 -2.04
N THR A 270 19.70 -9.86 -2.60
CA THR A 270 20.03 -10.39 -3.92
C THR A 270 18.75 -10.47 -4.75
N CYS A 271 18.78 -9.92 -5.96
CA CYS A 271 17.68 -9.92 -6.91
C CYS A 271 18.07 -10.79 -8.11
N LEU A 272 17.27 -11.81 -8.41
CA LEU A 272 17.41 -12.63 -9.61
C LEU A 272 16.52 -12.07 -10.71
N SER A 273 17.10 -11.79 -11.86
CA SER A 273 16.37 -11.27 -13.02
C SER A 273 16.92 -11.84 -14.31
N ALA A 274 16.06 -12.04 -15.32
CA ALA A 274 16.48 -12.47 -16.66
C ALA A 274 17.41 -11.48 -17.37
N ASN A 275 17.52 -10.24 -16.86
CA ASN A 275 18.53 -9.28 -17.31
C ASN A 275 19.05 -8.47 -16.11
N PRO A 276 20.10 -8.96 -15.42
CA PRO A 276 20.61 -8.34 -14.20
C PRO A 276 21.18 -6.94 -14.43
N GLU A 277 21.81 -6.70 -15.60
CA GLU A 277 22.32 -5.38 -15.99
C GLU A 277 21.19 -4.34 -16.03
N ARG A 278 20.14 -4.65 -16.79
CA ARG A 278 18.99 -3.75 -16.93
C ARG A 278 18.26 -3.60 -15.61
N ALA A 279 18.11 -4.67 -14.82
CA ALA A 279 17.52 -4.59 -13.49
C ALA A 279 18.30 -3.66 -12.56
N CYS A 280 19.63 -3.79 -12.51
CA CYS A 280 20.50 -2.92 -11.72
C CYS A 280 20.43 -1.46 -12.18
N ARG A 281 20.49 -1.21 -13.49
CA ARG A 281 20.40 0.15 -14.05
C ARG A 281 19.07 0.81 -13.76
N ASP A 282 17.96 0.12 -14.04
CA ASP A 282 16.62 0.62 -13.76
C ASP A 282 16.46 0.93 -12.26
N PHE A 283 16.99 0.07 -11.39
CA PHE A 283 17.01 0.32 -9.94
C PHE A 283 17.81 1.59 -9.56
N THR A 284 19.01 1.78 -10.10
CA THR A 284 19.81 2.99 -9.82
C THR A 284 19.21 4.28 -10.40
N LEU A 285 18.44 4.17 -11.50
CA LEU A 285 17.68 5.29 -12.05
C LEU A 285 16.50 5.66 -11.14
N GLU A 286 15.80 4.66 -10.59
CA GLU A 286 14.69 4.88 -9.65
C GLU A 286 15.18 5.40 -8.29
N TYR A 287 16.33 4.91 -7.83
CA TYR A 287 16.93 5.23 -6.53
C TYR A 287 18.32 5.86 -6.70
N PRO A 288 18.41 7.19 -6.96
CA PRO A 288 19.68 7.85 -7.28
C PRO A 288 20.74 7.80 -6.17
N ILE A 289 20.39 7.35 -4.96
CA ILE A 289 21.37 7.11 -3.88
C ILE A 289 22.32 5.93 -4.17
N PHE A 290 21.96 5.08 -5.13
CA PHE A 290 22.77 3.95 -5.56
C PHE A 290 23.54 4.25 -6.85
N ALA A 291 24.74 3.70 -6.94
CA ALA A 291 25.54 3.64 -8.16
C ALA A 291 25.87 2.19 -8.52
N VAL A 292 26.05 1.92 -9.81
CA VAL A 292 26.54 0.62 -10.29
C VAL A 292 28.03 0.51 -9.96
N SER A 293 28.42 -0.51 -9.20
CA SER A 293 29.81 -0.70 -8.75
C SER A 293 30.55 -1.85 -9.45
N GLU A 294 29.84 -2.85 -9.95
CA GLU A 294 30.42 -4.09 -10.51
C GLU A 294 29.69 -4.47 -11.81
N GLY A 295 30.42 -5.12 -12.71
CA GLY A 295 29.94 -5.58 -14.02
C GLY A 295 29.92 -7.12 -14.13
N PRO A 296 29.64 -7.66 -15.33
CA PRO A 296 29.30 -9.08 -15.48
C PRO A 296 30.37 -10.03 -14.92
N PRO A 297 29.96 -11.16 -14.31
CA PRO A 297 28.59 -11.68 -14.25
C PRO A 297 27.73 -11.14 -13.08
N LEU A 298 28.33 -10.39 -12.15
CA LEU A 298 27.66 -9.87 -10.95
C LEU A 298 27.46 -8.35 -11.06
N TRP A 299 26.20 -7.91 -11.14
CA TRP A 299 25.87 -6.50 -11.14
C TRP A 299 25.53 -6.06 -9.72
N THR A 300 26.21 -5.05 -9.19
CA THR A 300 25.98 -4.60 -7.82
C THR A 300 25.59 -3.12 -7.80
N ALA A 301 24.46 -2.80 -7.18
CA ALA A 301 24.08 -1.44 -6.83
C ALA A 301 24.56 -1.14 -5.40
N LYS A 302 25.51 -0.21 -5.25
CA LYS A 302 26.03 0.21 -3.95
C LYS A 302 25.51 1.60 -3.58
N PRO A 303 25.01 1.82 -2.36
CA PRO A 303 24.65 3.15 -1.92
C PRO A 303 25.91 4.01 -1.74
N GLU A 304 25.77 5.33 -1.67
CA GLU A 304 26.91 6.20 -1.36
C GLU A 304 27.59 5.74 -0.04
N PRO A 305 28.94 5.71 0.04
CA PRO A 305 29.67 5.04 1.12
C PRO A 305 29.26 5.39 2.55
N PRO A 306 28.92 6.65 2.89
CA PRO A 306 28.50 6.98 4.26
C PRO A 306 27.24 6.21 4.67
N TRP A 307 26.30 5.99 3.76
CA TRP A 307 25.04 5.29 4.07
C TRP A 307 25.21 3.77 4.11
N GLU A 308 26.15 3.23 3.34
CA GLU A 308 26.56 1.82 3.45
C GLU A 308 27.24 1.55 4.80
N ASN A 309 28.20 2.40 5.17
CA ASN A 309 28.97 2.27 6.41
C ASN A 309 28.09 2.39 7.66
N GLU A 310 27.12 3.29 7.64
CA GLU A 310 26.15 3.51 8.73
C GLU A 310 25.01 2.46 8.72
N LYS A 311 25.06 1.50 7.79
CA LYS A 311 24.06 0.43 7.62
C LYS A 311 22.65 0.98 7.47
N VAL A 312 22.51 2.10 6.75
CA VAL A 312 21.22 2.74 6.40
C VAL A 312 20.61 2.06 5.18
N LEU A 313 21.44 1.75 4.19
CA LEU A 313 21.04 1.01 2.99
C LEU A 313 22.11 -0.06 2.69
N PRO A 314 21.72 -1.30 2.34
CA PRO A 314 22.66 -2.35 1.96
C PRO A 314 23.06 -2.23 0.48
N SER A 315 24.19 -2.82 0.13
CA SER A 315 24.49 -3.16 -1.28
C SER A 315 23.54 -4.24 -1.80
N ILE A 316 23.12 -4.11 -3.06
CA ILE A 316 22.15 -5.02 -3.70
C ILE A 316 22.82 -5.70 -4.88
N ARG A 317 22.82 -7.04 -4.84
CA ARG A 317 23.32 -7.88 -5.93
C ARG A 317 22.22 -8.18 -6.93
N PHE A 318 22.51 -8.08 -8.21
CA PHE A 318 21.67 -8.48 -9.32
C PHE A 318 22.37 -9.60 -10.08
N LEU A 319 21.74 -10.76 -10.06
CA LEU A 319 22.26 -11.97 -10.70
C LEU A 319 21.29 -12.43 -11.79
N ASP A 320 21.85 -13.12 -12.77
CA ASP A 320 21.04 -13.74 -13.82
C ASP A 320 20.07 -14.75 -13.22
N PHE A 321 18.85 -14.80 -13.76
CA PHE A 321 17.86 -15.82 -13.42
C PHE A 321 17.87 -16.89 -14.52
N PRO A 322 18.50 -18.05 -14.30
CA PRO A 322 18.75 -19.01 -15.37
C PRO A 322 17.45 -19.59 -15.91
N CYS A 323 17.34 -19.71 -17.22
CA CYS A 323 16.17 -20.31 -17.86
C CYS A 323 16.09 -21.84 -17.70
N SER A 324 17.18 -22.48 -17.24
CA SER A 324 17.25 -23.93 -17.05
C SER A 324 17.29 -24.30 -15.57
N GLU A 325 16.66 -25.43 -15.22
CA GLU A 325 16.70 -25.99 -13.87
C GLU A 325 18.14 -26.23 -13.40
N LYS A 326 19.00 -26.78 -14.27
CA LYS A 326 20.41 -27.01 -13.96
C LYS A 326 21.13 -25.71 -13.60
N GLY A 327 20.96 -24.66 -14.41
CA GLY A 327 21.58 -23.37 -14.15
C GLY A 327 21.09 -22.73 -12.85
N LEU A 328 19.80 -22.90 -12.52
CA LEU A 328 19.25 -22.41 -11.25
C LEU A 328 19.88 -23.11 -10.05
N LEU A 329 20.09 -24.44 -10.13
CA LEU A 329 20.77 -25.20 -9.10
C LEU A 329 22.24 -24.77 -8.95
N GLU A 330 22.98 -24.63 -10.06
CA GLU A 330 24.37 -24.12 -10.07
C GLU A 330 24.47 -22.73 -9.44
N LEU A 331 23.54 -21.82 -9.79
CA LEU A 331 23.47 -20.49 -9.20
C LEU A 331 23.24 -20.55 -7.68
N CYS A 332 22.35 -21.44 -7.24
CA CYS A 332 22.06 -21.60 -5.82
C CYS A 332 23.27 -22.14 -5.04
N GLU A 333 24.00 -23.10 -5.61
CA GLU A 333 25.21 -23.70 -5.03
C GLU A 333 26.37 -22.71 -4.92
N GLU A 334 26.59 -21.90 -5.95
CA GLU A 334 27.78 -21.05 -6.04
C GLU A 334 27.58 -19.65 -5.43
N ASN A 335 26.37 -19.07 -5.51
CA ASN A 335 26.21 -17.61 -5.35
C ASN A 335 25.19 -17.16 -4.30
N LEU A 336 24.18 -17.97 -3.98
CA LEU A 336 23.01 -17.51 -3.20
C LEU A 336 23.06 -17.81 -1.71
N LEU A 337 23.72 -18.89 -1.27
CA LEU A 337 23.65 -19.34 0.13
C LEU A 337 25.02 -19.68 0.70
N GLY A 338 26.01 -18.82 0.44
CA GLY A 338 27.42 -19.01 0.78
C GLY A 338 27.66 -19.67 2.14
N ALA A 339 28.55 -20.65 2.18
CA ALA A 339 28.69 -21.59 3.31
C ALA A 339 29.09 -20.93 4.65
N ASP A 340 29.76 -19.78 4.61
CA ASP A 340 30.55 -19.31 5.75
C ASP A 340 29.80 -18.40 6.75
N GLU A 341 28.65 -17.81 6.37
CA GLU A 341 27.92 -16.89 7.24
C GLU A 341 26.52 -17.40 7.58
N LYS A 342 26.25 -17.60 8.88
CA LYS A 342 24.93 -17.95 9.37
C LYS A 342 24.03 -16.72 9.32
N ARG A 343 23.03 -16.73 8.44
CA ARG A 343 22.04 -15.65 8.27
C ARG A 343 20.64 -16.24 8.21
N VAL A 344 19.66 -15.50 8.72
CA VAL A 344 18.25 -15.85 8.48
C VAL A 344 17.92 -15.44 7.03
N THR A 345 17.44 -16.38 6.23
CA THR A 345 17.30 -16.19 4.78
C THR A 345 15.84 -16.28 4.37
N SER A 346 15.36 -15.29 3.63
CA SER A 346 14.02 -15.28 3.04
C SER A 346 14.14 -15.29 1.52
N VAL A 347 13.67 -16.36 0.88
CA VAL A 347 13.58 -16.46 -0.57
C VAL A 347 12.16 -16.16 -0.99
N ILE A 348 11.95 -15.16 -1.85
CA ILE A 348 10.62 -14.73 -2.28
C ILE A 348 10.56 -14.73 -3.80
N VAL A 349 9.67 -15.56 -4.35
CA VAL A 349 9.42 -15.68 -5.79
C VAL A 349 8.21 -14.83 -6.16
N ALA A 350 8.44 -13.84 -7.01
CA ALA A 350 7.40 -12.93 -7.50
C ALA A 350 7.67 -12.58 -8.97
N LEU A 351 7.47 -13.56 -9.85
CA LEU A 351 7.52 -13.38 -11.31
C LEU A 351 6.22 -12.77 -11.83
N ASP A 352 6.26 -12.20 -13.03
CA ASP A 352 5.08 -11.58 -13.67
C ASP A 352 3.99 -12.62 -14.00
N GLN A 353 4.38 -13.85 -14.32
CA GLN A 353 3.47 -14.96 -14.59
C GLN A 353 3.27 -15.81 -13.32
N PRO A 354 2.04 -15.90 -12.77
CA PRO A 354 1.77 -16.66 -11.55
C PRO A 354 2.16 -18.14 -11.63
N ALA A 355 1.93 -18.77 -12.79
CA ALA A 355 2.30 -20.16 -13.03
C ALA A 355 3.83 -20.37 -12.99
N GLU A 356 4.60 -19.44 -13.54
CA GLU A 356 6.07 -19.48 -13.48
C GLU A 356 6.59 -19.28 -12.05
N SER A 357 5.94 -18.41 -11.26
CA SER A 357 6.25 -18.26 -9.83
C SER A 357 6.10 -19.61 -9.11
N ALA A 358 4.95 -20.27 -9.26
CA ALA A 358 4.69 -21.56 -8.61
C ALA A 358 5.67 -22.66 -9.06
N SER A 359 5.97 -22.76 -10.36
CA SER A 359 6.92 -23.75 -10.87
C SER A 359 8.33 -23.49 -10.37
N THR A 360 8.77 -22.22 -10.38
CA THR A 360 10.09 -21.82 -9.87
C THR A 360 10.20 -22.09 -8.37
N THR A 361 9.17 -21.80 -7.59
CA THR A 361 9.12 -22.11 -6.16
C THR A 361 9.27 -23.61 -5.91
N ARG A 362 8.63 -24.47 -6.73
CA ARG A 362 8.78 -25.92 -6.60
C ARG A 362 10.22 -26.40 -6.85
N LEU A 363 10.90 -25.80 -7.83
CA LEU A 363 12.29 -26.14 -8.14
C LEU A 363 13.21 -25.69 -6.99
N LEU A 364 13.05 -24.45 -6.53
CA LEU A 364 13.85 -23.91 -5.42
C LEU A 364 13.61 -24.67 -4.11
N SER A 365 12.40 -25.12 -3.83
CA SER A 365 12.08 -25.78 -2.56
C SER A 365 12.88 -27.07 -2.35
N ALA A 366 13.09 -27.86 -3.41
CA ALA A 366 13.88 -29.08 -3.35
C ALA A 366 15.34 -28.80 -2.96
N TYR A 367 15.94 -27.78 -3.57
CA TYR A 367 17.31 -27.37 -3.29
C TYR A 367 17.46 -26.74 -1.90
N LEU A 368 16.61 -25.76 -1.58
CA LEU A 368 16.66 -25.02 -0.31
C LEU A 368 16.42 -25.93 0.89
N LYS A 369 15.64 -27.00 0.73
CA LYS A 369 15.49 -28.05 1.73
C LYS A 369 16.83 -28.70 2.05
N GLY A 370 17.58 -29.13 1.03
CA GLY A 370 18.89 -29.74 1.20
C GLY A 370 19.87 -28.80 1.90
N VAL A 371 19.89 -27.51 1.52
CA VAL A 371 20.74 -26.52 2.21
C VAL A 371 20.32 -26.35 3.67
N ARG A 372 19.03 -26.19 3.95
CA ARG A 372 18.51 -26.05 5.32
C ARG A 372 18.87 -27.25 6.20
N GLU A 373 18.77 -28.46 5.67
CA GLU A 373 19.09 -29.70 6.38
C GLU A 373 20.61 -29.86 6.61
N ASN A 374 21.44 -29.40 5.67
CA ASN A 374 22.90 -29.55 5.74
C ASN A 374 23.60 -28.44 6.54
N THR A 375 23.05 -27.22 6.56
CA THR A 375 23.72 -26.05 7.16
C THR A 375 23.02 -25.50 8.40
N GLU A 376 21.90 -26.09 8.81
CA GLU A 376 21.03 -25.60 9.90
C GLU A 376 20.65 -24.11 9.77
N LYS A 377 20.60 -23.59 8.53
CA LYS A 377 20.23 -22.20 8.27
C LYS A 377 18.71 -22.05 8.37
N ASP A 378 18.26 -20.95 8.98
CA ASP A 378 16.85 -20.57 9.00
C ASP A 378 16.44 -19.98 7.65
N ILE A 379 15.95 -20.86 6.76
CA ILE A 379 15.50 -20.52 5.42
C ILE A 379 13.98 -20.60 5.34
N THR A 380 13.34 -19.57 4.81
CA THR A 380 11.92 -19.55 4.43
C THR A 380 11.78 -19.32 2.92
N LEU A 381 10.76 -19.93 2.32
CA LEU A 381 10.44 -19.75 0.90
C LEU A 381 9.00 -19.23 0.76
N ALA A 382 8.82 -18.18 -0.04
CA ALA A 382 7.51 -17.62 -0.33
C ALA A 382 7.27 -17.48 -1.84
N CYS A 383 6.02 -17.60 -2.25
CA CYS A 383 5.57 -17.47 -3.64
C CYS A 383 4.41 -16.47 -3.70
N TYR A 384 4.54 -15.44 -4.53
CA TYR A 384 3.44 -14.56 -4.85
C TYR A 384 2.59 -15.17 -5.97
N TYR A 385 1.28 -15.28 -5.71
CA TYR A 385 0.28 -15.74 -6.67
C TYR A 385 -0.95 -14.83 -6.52
N PRO A 386 -1.17 -13.84 -7.41
CA PRO A 386 -2.12 -12.74 -7.20
C PRO A 386 -3.57 -13.21 -6.96
N GLU A 387 -3.97 -14.32 -7.56
CA GLU A 387 -5.32 -14.87 -7.44
C GLU A 387 -5.45 -15.76 -6.20
N ASP A 388 -6.32 -15.39 -5.26
CA ASP A 388 -6.47 -16.16 -4.02
C ASP A 388 -7.11 -17.54 -4.20
N ILE A 389 -7.83 -17.77 -5.30
CA ILE A 389 -8.67 -18.98 -5.53
C ILE A 389 -7.83 -20.27 -5.43
N TYR A 390 -6.60 -20.25 -5.94
CA TYR A 390 -5.71 -21.41 -5.97
C TYR A 390 -4.64 -21.40 -4.89
N ARG A 391 -4.60 -20.36 -4.04
CA ARG A 391 -3.51 -20.14 -3.08
C ARG A 391 -3.31 -21.34 -2.16
N TYR A 392 -4.39 -21.82 -1.53
CA TYR A 392 -4.33 -22.95 -0.60
C TYR A 392 -3.91 -24.27 -1.26
N ASP A 393 -4.41 -24.53 -2.47
CA ASP A 393 -4.08 -25.75 -3.20
C ASP A 393 -2.61 -25.76 -3.65
N ILE A 394 -2.11 -24.62 -4.16
CA ILE A 394 -0.71 -24.44 -4.53
C ILE A 394 0.18 -24.57 -3.29
N GLU A 395 -0.16 -23.90 -2.18
CA GLU A 395 0.62 -23.98 -0.94
C GLU A 395 0.67 -25.42 -0.39
N ARG A 396 -0.46 -26.11 -0.38
CA ARG A 396 -0.54 -27.52 0.04
C ARG A 396 0.30 -28.41 -0.86
N ALA A 397 0.23 -28.23 -2.17
CA ALA A 397 1.01 -29.01 -3.13
C ALA A 397 2.51 -28.78 -2.93
N LEU A 398 2.96 -27.52 -2.79
CA LEU A 398 4.35 -27.17 -2.56
C LEU A 398 4.86 -27.75 -1.23
N ASN A 399 4.12 -27.57 -0.13
CA ASN A 399 4.51 -28.09 1.19
C ASN A 399 4.53 -29.63 1.25
N SER A 400 3.66 -30.31 0.49
CA SER A 400 3.71 -31.77 0.40
C SER A 400 5.02 -32.31 -0.20
N SER A 401 5.73 -31.47 -0.97
CA SER A 401 7.00 -31.82 -1.62
C SER A 401 8.24 -31.25 -0.91
N SER A 402 8.11 -30.17 -0.12
CA SER A 402 9.24 -29.44 0.47
C SER A 402 9.70 -29.98 1.84
N GLY A 403 8.96 -30.90 2.46
CA GLY A 403 9.34 -31.53 3.71
C GLY A 403 9.44 -30.54 4.88
N SER A 404 10.65 -30.35 5.41
CA SER A 404 10.93 -29.47 6.56
C SER A 404 11.00 -27.98 6.21
N LEU A 405 11.10 -27.64 4.92
CA LEU A 405 11.14 -26.26 4.44
C LEU A 405 9.70 -25.70 4.32
N PRO A 406 9.34 -24.68 5.13
CA PRO A 406 8.05 -24.04 5.02
C PRO A 406 7.97 -23.23 3.73
N VAL A 407 6.97 -23.53 2.90
CA VAL A 407 6.66 -22.77 1.69
C VAL A 407 5.35 -22.02 1.91
N HIS A 408 5.37 -20.71 1.73
CA HIS A 408 4.19 -19.86 1.91
C HIS A 408 3.72 -19.30 0.57
N VAL A 409 2.44 -19.44 0.25
CA VAL A 409 1.88 -18.79 -0.94
C VAL A 409 1.03 -17.62 -0.47
N PHE A 410 1.26 -16.45 -1.05
CA PHE A 410 0.51 -15.24 -0.72
C PHE A 410 -0.05 -14.59 -1.98
N SER A 411 -1.24 -14.00 -1.84
CA SER A 411 -2.01 -13.35 -2.89
C SER A 411 -2.22 -11.87 -2.56
N ASP A 412 -2.87 -11.14 -3.45
CA ASP A 412 -3.23 -9.75 -3.18
C ASP A 412 -4.03 -9.63 -1.88
N PHE A 413 -3.65 -8.66 -1.04
CA PHE A 413 -4.20 -8.45 0.30
C PHE A 413 -4.13 -9.68 1.21
N MET A 414 -3.19 -10.61 0.96
CA MET A 414 -3.12 -11.93 1.63
C MET A 414 -4.41 -12.75 1.49
N GLY A 415 -5.20 -12.50 0.44
CA GLY A 415 -6.50 -13.11 0.18
C GLY A 415 -7.70 -12.35 0.76
N ASP A 416 -7.46 -11.37 1.65
CA ASP A 416 -8.52 -10.58 2.27
C ASP A 416 -8.63 -9.17 1.66
N CYS A 417 -9.20 -9.09 0.45
CA CYS A 417 -9.54 -7.81 -0.18
C CYS A 417 -10.86 -7.23 0.38
N SER A 418 -10.88 -6.95 1.68
CA SER A 418 -12.02 -6.35 2.36
C SER A 418 -12.10 -4.83 2.21
N VAL A 419 -13.30 -4.29 2.41
CA VAL A 419 -13.55 -2.85 2.43
C VAL A 419 -12.72 -2.16 3.51
N GLU A 420 -12.53 -2.79 4.67
CA GLU A 420 -11.71 -2.30 5.78
C GLU A 420 -10.25 -2.13 5.39
N VAL A 421 -9.68 -3.13 4.70
CA VAL A 421 -8.29 -3.14 4.25
C VAL A 421 -8.10 -2.08 3.16
N VAL A 422 -8.97 -2.03 2.16
CA VAL A 422 -8.90 -1.05 1.06
C VAL A 422 -9.08 0.39 1.54
N ARG A 423 -9.89 0.63 2.58
CA ARG A 423 -10.02 1.96 3.19
C ARG A 423 -8.81 2.39 4.02
N GLY A 424 -7.91 1.46 4.32
CA GLY A 424 -6.82 1.68 5.27
C GLY A 424 -7.31 1.75 6.73
N ASP A 425 -8.51 1.27 7.05
CA ASP A 425 -9.06 1.40 8.41
C ASP A 425 -8.35 0.47 9.40
N GLN A 426 -8.01 -0.75 8.97
CA GLN A 426 -7.20 -1.68 9.77
C GLN A 426 -5.69 -1.48 9.56
N THR A 427 -5.26 -1.29 8.32
CA THR A 427 -3.84 -1.27 7.96
C THR A 427 -3.13 0.03 8.35
N ASP A 428 -3.84 1.16 8.36
CA ASP A 428 -3.24 2.46 8.75
C ASP A 428 -3.48 2.80 10.22
N GLY A 429 -4.15 1.97 11.01
CA GLY A 429 -4.53 2.32 12.40
C GLY A 429 -3.35 2.77 13.27
N LEU A 430 -2.23 2.05 13.16
CA LEU A 430 -0.99 2.41 13.87
C LEU A 430 -0.32 3.65 13.26
N ALA A 431 -0.30 3.78 11.94
CA ALA A 431 0.22 4.95 11.23
C ALA A 431 -0.53 6.24 11.60
N ARG A 432 -1.87 6.18 11.75
CA ARG A 432 -2.71 7.29 12.22
C ARG A 432 -2.31 7.74 13.61
N ARG A 433 -2.00 6.80 14.51
CA ARG A 433 -1.55 7.11 15.88
C ARG A 433 -0.17 7.76 15.90
N PHE A 434 0.77 7.30 15.06
CA PHE A 434 2.05 7.97 14.89
C PHE A 434 1.87 9.41 14.39
N ASN A 435 1.04 9.60 13.36
CA ASN A 435 0.73 10.93 12.84
C ASN A 435 0.08 11.82 13.91
N GLY A 436 -0.87 11.27 14.68
CA GLY A 436 -1.47 11.97 15.81
C GLY A 436 -0.43 12.40 16.85
N LYS A 437 0.49 11.51 17.24
CA LYS A 437 1.58 11.82 18.17
C LYS A 437 2.45 12.97 17.67
N TYR A 438 2.87 12.97 16.40
CA TYR A 438 3.63 14.07 15.80
C TYR A 438 2.92 15.42 15.90
N ASN A 439 1.60 15.42 15.68
CA ASN A 439 0.81 16.66 15.65
C ASN A 439 0.45 17.16 17.05
N VAL A 440 0.22 16.27 18.02
CA VAL A 440 0.10 16.65 19.44
C VAL A 440 1.41 17.30 19.89
N ASP A 441 2.55 16.73 19.51
CA ASP A 441 3.86 17.26 19.90
C ASP A 441 4.18 18.60 19.24
N GLY A 442 3.75 18.78 17.99
CA GLY A 442 3.85 20.04 17.25
C GLY A 442 2.88 21.14 17.72
N GLY A 443 2.11 20.91 18.78
CA GLY A 443 1.23 21.91 19.39
C GLY A 443 -0.14 22.07 18.72
N ILE A 444 -0.57 21.13 17.87
CA ILE A 444 -1.93 21.14 17.32
C ILE A 444 -2.93 20.77 18.42
N LYS A 445 -3.77 21.73 18.78
CA LYS A 445 -4.75 21.59 19.87
C LYS A 445 -5.80 20.52 19.55
N ALA A 446 -5.96 19.59 20.48
CA ALA A 446 -7.11 18.70 20.55
C ALA A 446 -8.34 19.45 21.09
N GLU A 447 -9.53 18.97 20.79
CA GLU A 447 -10.74 19.46 21.44
C GLU A 447 -10.80 18.95 22.91
N PRO A 448 -11.35 19.72 23.86
CA PRO A 448 -11.45 19.27 25.25
C PRO A 448 -12.21 17.93 25.37
N GLY A 449 -11.60 16.94 26.05
CA GLY A 449 -12.19 15.61 26.19
C GLY A 449 -12.19 14.76 24.91
N GLU A 450 -11.53 15.21 23.83
CA GLU A 450 -11.40 14.43 22.60
C GLU A 450 -10.60 13.16 22.86
N PHE A 451 -11.15 12.01 22.45
CA PHE A 451 -10.39 10.76 22.44
C PHE A 451 -9.26 10.83 21.41
N PHE A 452 -8.09 10.32 21.79
CA PHE A 452 -6.89 10.37 20.95
C PHE A 452 -7.11 9.70 19.58
N ALA A 453 -7.88 8.61 19.51
CA ALA A 453 -8.22 7.97 18.24
C ALA A 453 -9.00 8.90 17.28
N LYS A 454 -9.97 9.65 17.81
CA LYS A 454 -10.76 10.61 17.01
C LYS A 454 -9.89 11.77 16.53
N TYR A 455 -9.00 12.25 17.39
CA TYR A 455 -7.99 13.25 17.04
C TYR A 455 -7.09 12.74 15.89
N CYS A 456 -6.55 11.52 16.01
CA CYS A 456 -5.69 10.91 15.01
C CYS A 456 -6.39 10.82 13.64
N ASP A 457 -7.65 10.37 13.60
CA ASP A 457 -8.42 10.30 12.36
C ASP A 457 -8.64 11.68 11.71
N ARG A 458 -8.92 12.71 12.53
CA ARG A 458 -9.12 14.09 12.05
C ARG A 458 -7.86 14.65 11.41
N ILE A 459 -6.70 14.45 12.04
CA ILE A 459 -5.42 14.92 11.52
C ILE A 459 -4.98 14.09 10.31
N TRP A 460 -5.20 12.77 10.33
CA TRP A 460 -4.87 11.87 9.22
C TRP A 460 -5.52 12.29 7.90
N ARG A 461 -6.79 12.72 7.92
CA ARG A 461 -7.49 13.20 6.71
C ARG A 461 -6.82 14.40 6.06
N LYS A 462 -6.16 15.25 6.86
CA LYS A 462 -5.48 16.47 6.39
C LYS A 462 -4.02 16.22 6.00
N ALA A 463 -3.45 15.09 6.40
CA ALA A 463 -2.06 14.75 6.06
C ALA A 463 -1.89 14.55 4.55
N SER A 464 -0.73 14.94 4.03
CA SER A 464 -0.35 14.59 2.65
C SER A 464 -0.18 13.07 2.53
N GLU A 465 -0.33 12.50 1.32
CA GLU A 465 -0.06 11.05 1.18
C GLU A 465 1.42 10.71 1.42
N ASN A 466 2.35 11.66 1.20
CA ASN A 466 3.75 11.45 1.52
C ASN A 466 3.96 11.34 3.05
N ASP A 467 3.28 12.17 3.84
CA ASP A 467 3.28 12.05 5.30
C ASP A 467 2.59 10.77 5.76
N LYS A 468 1.46 10.40 5.15
CA LYS A 468 0.76 9.15 5.47
C LYS A 468 1.64 7.93 5.16
N ASP A 469 2.31 7.92 4.02
CA ASP A 469 3.24 6.86 3.63
C ASP A 469 4.42 6.78 4.61
N SER A 470 5.01 7.92 4.99
CA SER A 470 6.06 7.94 6.03
C SER A 470 5.59 7.32 7.36
N ASN A 471 4.37 7.65 7.79
CA ASN A 471 3.77 7.06 8.99
C ASN A 471 3.43 5.57 8.83
N ARG A 472 3.06 5.11 7.61
CA ARG A 472 2.88 3.67 7.31
C ARG A 472 4.19 2.92 7.41
N GLN A 473 5.28 3.50 6.92
CA GLN A 473 6.62 2.91 7.02
C GLN A 473 7.11 2.84 8.46
N ARG A 474 6.91 3.91 9.25
CA ARG A 474 7.14 3.87 10.71
C ARG A 474 6.32 2.76 11.38
N ALA A 475 5.04 2.65 11.05
CA ALA A 475 4.16 1.64 11.62
C ALA A 475 4.59 0.20 11.28
N ALA A 476 5.06 -0.04 10.05
CA ALA A 476 5.60 -1.33 9.65
C ALA A 476 6.89 -1.66 10.43
N HIS A 477 7.81 -0.71 10.55
CA HIS A 477 9.09 -0.91 11.24
C HIS A 477 8.95 -0.99 12.78
N GLU A 478 7.88 -0.43 13.37
CA GLU A 478 7.61 -0.58 14.79
C GLU A 478 7.54 -2.06 15.22
N LEU A 479 7.06 -2.96 14.36
CA LEU A 479 7.05 -4.40 14.65
C LEU A 479 8.46 -4.99 14.71
N VAL A 480 9.37 -4.54 13.83
CA VAL A 480 10.80 -4.89 13.89
C VAL A 480 11.39 -4.37 15.20
N GLN A 481 11.12 -3.11 15.54
CA GLN A 481 11.60 -2.50 16.77
C GLN A 481 11.09 -3.18 18.04
N GLN A 482 9.85 -3.66 18.06
CA GLN A 482 9.32 -4.46 19.18
C GLN A 482 10.11 -5.76 19.37
N ARG A 483 10.47 -6.45 18.27
CA ARG A 483 11.30 -7.66 18.33
C ARG A 483 12.73 -7.37 18.73
N ILE A 484 13.29 -6.24 18.30
CA ILE A 484 14.60 -5.76 18.77
C ILE A 484 14.55 -5.54 20.28
N ARG A 485 13.55 -4.81 20.79
CA ARG A 485 13.38 -4.54 22.22
C ARG A 485 13.23 -5.83 23.05
N SER A 486 12.60 -6.88 22.51
CA SER A 486 12.49 -8.17 23.21
C SER A 486 13.80 -8.95 23.28
N ARG A 487 14.76 -8.66 22.40
CA ARG A 487 16.09 -9.29 22.39
C ARG A 487 17.12 -8.49 23.18
N LEU A 488 17.01 -7.16 23.19
CA LEU A 488 17.92 -6.27 23.91
C LEU A 488 17.59 -6.24 25.42
N LYS A 489 18.64 -6.18 26.24
CA LYS A 489 18.49 -5.97 27.68
C LYS A 489 17.89 -4.59 27.94
N GLU A 490 17.06 -4.48 28.97
CA GLU A 490 16.48 -3.21 29.40
C GLU A 490 17.56 -2.35 30.07
N THR A 491 18.17 -1.46 29.30
CA THR A 491 19.15 -0.48 29.78
C THR A 491 18.71 0.94 29.40
N PRO A 492 19.20 1.99 30.08
CA PRO A 492 18.98 3.37 29.64
C PRO A 492 19.43 3.63 28.20
N GLU A 493 20.50 2.98 27.77
CA GLU A 493 21.08 3.09 26.42
C GLU A 493 20.20 2.45 25.34
N ARG A 494 19.41 1.43 25.70
CA ARG A 494 18.48 0.76 24.76
C ARG A 494 17.61 1.78 24.02
N ASN A 495 17.08 2.79 24.71
CA ASN A 495 16.21 3.77 24.06
C ASN A 495 16.96 4.66 23.06
N TRP A 496 18.25 4.91 23.28
CA TRP A 496 19.11 5.60 22.32
C TRP A 496 19.42 4.74 21.10
N GLU A 497 19.69 3.45 21.29
CA GLU A 497 19.84 2.51 20.17
C GLU A 497 18.56 2.43 19.34
N MET A 498 17.39 2.40 19.99
CA MET A 498 16.10 2.44 19.29
C MET A 498 15.88 3.76 18.53
N ALA A 499 16.32 4.89 19.08
CA ALA A 499 16.26 6.19 18.40
C ALA A 499 17.16 6.23 17.17
N GLU A 500 18.38 5.70 17.28
CA GLU A 500 19.30 5.56 16.15
C GLU A 500 18.73 4.64 15.06
N ILE A 501 18.14 3.50 15.44
CA ILE A 501 17.47 2.57 14.52
C ILE A 501 16.32 3.28 13.79
N GLU A 502 15.49 4.03 14.50
CA GLU A 502 14.41 4.82 13.88
C GLU A 502 14.95 5.89 12.93
N HIS A 503 16.01 6.58 13.33
CA HIS A 503 16.63 7.61 12.50
C HIS A 503 17.24 7.03 11.22
N ARG A 504 17.90 5.86 11.29
CA ARG A 504 18.40 5.13 10.11
C ARG A 504 17.25 4.73 9.18
N ARG A 505 16.13 4.26 9.72
CA ARG A 505 14.92 3.95 8.95
C ARG A 505 14.32 5.18 8.26
N TRP A 506 14.27 6.30 8.96
CA TRP A 506 13.84 7.57 8.40
C TRP A 506 14.79 8.05 7.29
N CYS A 507 16.11 7.93 7.49
CA CYS A 507 17.10 8.25 6.47
C CYS A 507 16.92 7.40 5.21
N ALA A 508 16.76 6.07 5.36
CA ALA A 508 16.55 5.15 4.25
C ALA A 508 15.33 5.55 3.41
N GLU A 509 14.19 5.87 4.05
CA GLU A 509 12.99 6.35 3.37
C GLU A 509 13.25 7.60 2.52
N TYR A 510 13.92 8.60 3.09
CA TYR A 510 14.20 9.86 2.39
C TYR A 510 15.19 9.67 1.24
N LEU A 511 16.26 8.90 1.46
CA LEU A 511 17.26 8.60 0.45
C LEU A 511 16.65 7.85 -0.75
N LEU A 512 15.78 6.87 -0.49
CA LEU A 512 15.04 6.14 -1.54
C LEU A 512 14.08 7.05 -2.30
N ARG A 513 13.55 8.11 -1.69
CA ARG A 513 12.75 9.14 -2.40
C ARG A 513 13.62 10.14 -3.19
N GLY A 514 14.93 9.98 -3.16
CA GLY A 514 15.90 10.85 -3.83
C GLY A 514 16.23 12.11 -3.04
N PHE A 515 15.96 12.16 -1.74
CA PHE A 515 16.45 13.24 -0.89
C PHE A 515 17.96 13.17 -0.70
N ARG A 516 18.55 14.33 -0.43
CA ARG A 516 19.97 14.51 -0.18
C ARG A 516 20.21 15.34 1.10
N PRO A 517 21.36 15.11 1.77
CA PRO A 517 21.74 15.91 2.92
C PRO A 517 21.89 17.38 2.51
N LEU A 518 21.50 18.29 3.41
CA LEU A 518 21.75 19.71 3.21
C LEU A 518 23.24 20.07 3.35
N THR A 519 24.00 19.23 4.06
CA THR A 519 25.43 19.41 4.31
C THR A 519 26.24 18.23 3.81
N ARG A 520 27.57 18.33 3.86
CA ARG A 520 28.44 17.16 3.85
C ARG A 520 28.11 16.24 5.04
N ILE A 521 28.43 14.96 4.91
CA ILE A 521 28.12 13.95 5.92
C ILE A 521 29.30 13.86 6.92
N PRO A 522 29.06 13.99 8.24
CA PRO A 522 30.14 13.97 9.22
C PRO A 522 31.05 12.74 9.16
N SER A 523 30.49 11.54 9.00
CA SER A 523 31.26 10.29 8.92
C SER A 523 32.06 10.13 7.62
N SER A 524 31.86 11.00 6.62
CA SER A 524 32.61 11.00 5.38
C SER A 524 33.79 11.99 5.38
N CYS A 525 34.08 12.66 6.50
CA CYS A 525 35.08 13.72 6.57
C CYS A 525 36.33 13.26 7.34
N ASP A 526 37.51 13.29 6.69
CA ASP A 526 38.77 12.79 7.27
C ASP A 526 39.25 13.58 8.52
N LYS A 527 38.91 14.86 8.64
CA LYS A 527 39.47 15.79 9.64
C LYS A 527 38.44 16.34 10.63
N GLY A 528 37.49 15.48 11.05
CA GLY A 528 36.34 15.93 11.81
C GLY A 528 35.42 16.81 10.96
N PHE A 529 34.20 17.04 11.45
CA PHE A 529 33.18 17.77 10.71
C PHE A 529 32.94 19.16 11.30
N ILE A 530 33.11 20.19 10.47
CA ILE A 530 32.71 21.55 10.75
C ILE A 530 31.95 22.05 9.51
N PRO A 531 30.66 22.47 9.64
CA PRO A 531 29.94 23.11 8.55
C PRO A 531 30.73 24.32 8.04
N ASN A 532 30.85 24.45 6.72
CA ASN A 532 31.38 25.67 6.12
C ASN A 532 30.36 26.82 6.26
N GLU A 533 30.73 28.02 5.81
CA GLU A 533 29.88 29.21 5.93
C GLU A 533 28.53 29.04 5.20
N GLU A 534 28.55 28.45 4.00
CA GLU A 534 27.35 28.18 3.20
C GLU A 534 26.42 27.17 3.89
N GLU A 535 26.95 26.03 4.34
CA GLU A 535 26.22 25.00 5.08
C GLU A 535 25.61 25.59 6.36
N THR A 536 26.36 26.42 7.08
CA THR A 536 25.88 27.12 8.27
C THR A 536 24.70 28.04 7.96
N LEU A 537 24.78 28.79 6.85
CA LEU A 537 23.69 29.66 6.41
C LEU A 537 22.45 28.86 6.00
N GLN A 538 22.63 27.75 5.28
CA GLN A 538 21.53 26.87 4.86
C GLN A 538 20.86 26.20 6.07
N ILE A 539 21.62 25.75 7.08
CA ILE A 539 21.08 25.22 8.34
C ILE A 539 20.24 26.30 9.03
N LYS A 540 20.77 27.52 9.19
CA LYS A 540 20.02 28.64 9.79
C LYS A 540 18.75 28.95 9.02
N GLU A 541 18.81 28.96 7.69
CA GLU A 541 17.65 29.20 6.84
C GLU A 541 16.60 28.08 6.95
N TRP A 542 17.01 26.82 7.09
CA TRP A 542 16.09 25.71 7.34
C TRP A 542 15.25 25.93 8.60
N TYR A 543 15.86 26.41 9.68
CA TYR A 543 15.16 26.65 10.95
C TYR A 543 14.45 28.02 11.02
N SER A 544 14.63 28.90 10.04
CA SER A 544 14.06 30.26 10.08
C SER A 544 12.54 30.31 9.88
N SER A 545 11.97 29.41 9.06
CA SER A 545 10.53 29.38 8.79
C SER A 545 10.03 28.05 8.22
N GLN A 546 8.72 27.80 8.29
CA GLN A 546 8.10 26.63 7.63
C GLN A 546 8.19 26.71 6.11
N SER A 547 8.09 27.91 5.53
CA SER A 547 8.23 28.12 4.09
C SER A 547 9.64 27.77 3.59
N SER A 548 10.67 28.09 4.39
CA SER A 548 12.06 27.68 4.10
C SER A 548 12.20 26.16 4.09
N LYS A 549 11.64 25.46 5.09
CA LYS A 549 11.63 23.99 5.13
C LYS A 549 10.93 23.39 3.92
N ALA A 550 9.77 23.93 3.54
CA ALA A 550 9.03 23.48 2.36
C ALA A 550 9.90 23.63 1.10
N ARG A 551 10.52 24.80 0.89
CA ARG A 551 11.39 25.06 -0.27
C ARG A 551 12.56 24.07 -0.37
N PHE A 552 13.24 23.78 0.74
CA PHE A 552 14.31 22.78 0.74
C PHE A 552 13.78 21.37 0.46
N LYS A 553 12.63 21.01 1.03
CA LYS A 553 11.99 19.70 0.77
C LYS A 553 11.54 19.55 -0.69
N ASP A 554 11.04 20.62 -1.31
CA ASP A 554 10.70 20.64 -2.74
C ASP A 554 11.93 20.40 -3.61
N CYS A 555 13.09 20.89 -3.17
CA CYS A 555 14.40 20.61 -3.78
C CYS A 555 15.00 19.26 -3.36
N LYS A 556 14.22 18.40 -2.67
CA LYS A 556 14.67 17.12 -2.10
C LYS A 556 15.92 17.25 -1.23
N LYS A 557 16.03 18.30 -0.42
CA LYS A 557 17.09 18.47 0.58
C LYS A 557 16.54 18.41 2.00
N HIS A 558 17.32 17.85 2.93
CA HIS A 558 16.93 17.79 4.33
C HIS A 558 18.13 17.96 5.28
N VAL A 559 17.96 18.78 6.32
CA VAL A 559 19.05 19.12 7.25
C VAL A 559 19.46 17.96 8.16
N THR A 560 18.49 17.14 8.59
CA THR A 560 18.73 16.00 9.48
C THR A 560 19.07 14.71 8.74
N LEU A 561 19.20 14.74 7.40
CA LEU A 561 19.62 13.56 6.64
C LEU A 561 21.13 13.37 6.77
N ILE A 562 21.57 13.07 7.99
CA ILE A 562 22.94 12.83 8.42
C ILE A 562 22.92 11.72 9.47
N PRO A 563 24.03 11.01 9.75
CA PRO A 563 24.07 10.00 10.81
C PRO A 563 23.63 10.57 12.16
N PHE A 564 22.98 9.72 12.96
CA PHE A 564 22.35 10.12 14.24
C PHE A 564 23.32 10.83 15.19
N TYR A 565 24.53 10.27 15.34
CA TYR A 565 25.57 10.86 16.18
C TYR A 565 26.18 12.14 15.59
N GLY A 566 26.00 12.39 14.29
CA GLY A 566 26.43 13.60 13.60
C GLY A 566 25.68 14.87 14.02
N PHE A 567 24.49 14.76 14.64
CA PHE A 567 23.65 15.92 14.96
C PHE A 567 24.38 17.00 15.77
N ASN A 568 25.17 16.62 16.78
CA ASN A 568 25.90 17.60 17.62
C ASN A 568 26.92 18.41 16.81
N SER A 569 27.56 17.77 15.83
CA SER A 569 28.56 18.43 14.99
C SER A 569 27.95 19.36 13.95
N VAL A 570 26.70 19.08 13.51
CA VAL A 570 26.05 19.79 12.41
C VAL A 570 25.04 20.83 12.91
N LEU A 571 24.13 20.41 13.79
CA LEU A 571 22.94 21.18 14.18
C LEU A 571 23.15 22.06 15.41
N ARG A 572 24.24 21.83 16.18
CA ARG A 572 24.58 22.57 17.41
C ARG A 572 23.41 22.65 18.39
N GLU A 573 22.80 23.83 18.55
CA GLU A 573 21.69 24.08 19.47
C GLU A 573 20.45 23.24 19.15
N GLU A 574 20.21 22.94 17.87
CA GLU A 574 19.05 22.15 17.44
C GLU A 574 19.25 20.64 17.57
N ALA A 575 20.49 20.17 17.81
CA ALA A 575 20.81 18.75 17.89
C ALA A 575 20.02 18.05 19.00
N HIS A 576 19.83 18.72 20.14
CA HIS A 576 19.07 18.18 21.26
C HIS A 576 17.59 17.98 20.91
N ASN A 577 17.00 18.93 20.19
CA ASN A 577 15.59 18.87 19.79
C ASN A 577 15.34 17.70 18.82
N GLU A 578 16.19 17.53 17.80
CA GLU A 578 16.03 16.44 16.83
C GLU A 578 16.27 15.07 17.46
N ARG A 579 17.28 14.92 18.34
CA ARG A 579 17.48 13.66 19.08
C ARG A 579 16.31 13.34 20.01
N THR A 580 15.80 14.34 20.72
CA THR A 580 14.66 14.16 21.62
C THR A 580 13.43 13.73 20.85
N LYS A 581 13.24 14.24 19.63
CA LYS A 581 12.17 13.79 18.74
C LYS A 581 12.32 12.30 18.41
N ASP A 582 13.47 11.84 17.94
CA ASP A 582 13.67 10.41 17.62
C ASP A 582 13.58 9.52 18.87
N PHE A 583 14.12 9.99 19.99
CA PHE A 583 14.01 9.32 21.29
C PHE A 583 12.56 9.17 21.73
N THR A 584 11.76 10.24 21.69
CA THR A 584 10.35 10.16 22.11
C THR A 584 9.57 9.23 21.17
N LEU A 585 9.93 9.15 19.89
CA LEU A 585 9.32 8.22 18.94
C LEU A 585 9.71 6.76 19.21
N ALA A 586 10.97 6.53 19.57
CA ALA A 586 11.54 5.22 19.86
C ALA A 586 11.17 4.69 21.26
N ALA A 587 11.04 5.58 22.25
CA ALA A 587 10.52 5.26 23.57
C ALA A 587 9.05 4.85 23.51
N GLY A 588 8.32 5.31 22.47
CA GLY A 588 7.22 4.59 21.84
C GLY A 588 6.25 3.91 22.79
N LEU A 589 5.59 4.67 23.68
CA LEU A 589 4.53 4.21 24.58
C LEU A 589 3.60 3.18 23.93
N ASN A 590 3.76 1.92 24.31
CA ASN A 590 2.76 0.87 24.07
C ASN A 590 1.35 1.35 24.50
N GLU A 591 1.27 2.26 25.49
CA GLU A 591 0.00 2.85 25.93
C GLU A 591 -0.66 3.76 24.87
N LEU A 592 0.09 4.66 24.21
CA LEU A 592 -0.45 5.55 23.17
C LEU A 592 -0.88 4.77 21.93
N LEU A 593 -0.15 3.69 21.63
CA LEU A 593 -0.35 2.91 20.41
C LEU A 593 -1.49 1.88 20.56
N HIS A 594 -1.80 1.43 21.78
CA HIS A 594 -2.72 0.31 22.00
C HIS A 594 -3.90 0.60 22.93
N LYS A 595 -3.91 1.71 23.71
CA LYS A 595 -5.03 2.04 24.60
C LYS A 595 -5.93 3.13 23.99
N ASN A 596 -7.21 3.12 24.36
CA ASN A 596 -8.14 4.21 24.10
C ASN A 596 -8.04 5.22 25.25
N ILE A 597 -7.29 6.30 25.02
CA ILE A 597 -7.06 7.36 26.01
C ILE A 597 -7.55 8.71 25.48
N THR A 598 -7.71 9.68 26.37
CA THR A 598 -8.00 11.07 25.97
C THR A 598 -6.75 11.77 25.47
N CYS A 599 -6.91 12.86 24.72
CA CYS A 599 -5.79 13.66 24.24
C CYS A 599 -4.98 14.30 25.38
N GLU A 600 -5.61 14.64 26.50
CA GLU A 600 -4.92 15.17 27.69
C GLU A 600 -3.96 14.14 28.27
N LYS A 601 -4.41 12.88 28.41
CA LYS A 601 -3.54 11.80 28.87
C LYS A 601 -2.43 11.51 27.87
N ALA A 602 -2.73 11.56 26.58
CA ALA A 602 -1.72 11.39 25.54
C ALA A 602 -0.62 12.46 25.63
N LEU A 603 -1.01 13.73 25.82
CA LEU A 603 -0.09 14.84 25.98
C LEU A 603 0.76 14.72 27.25
N GLU A 604 0.19 14.25 28.36
CA GLU A 604 0.92 13.99 29.60
C GLU A 604 2.03 12.95 29.39
N LEU A 605 1.71 11.84 28.72
CA LEU A 605 2.69 10.79 28.41
C LEU A 605 3.81 11.30 27.49
N VAL A 606 3.48 12.10 26.47
CA VAL A 606 4.49 12.74 25.60
C VAL A 606 5.40 13.69 26.39
N LYS A 607 4.86 14.44 27.37
CA LYS A 607 5.66 15.31 28.24
C LYS A 607 6.61 14.50 29.14
N GLN A 608 6.15 13.37 29.67
CA GLN A 608 6.99 12.47 30.48
C GLN A 608 8.16 11.92 29.66
N ASP A 609 7.93 11.50 28.41
CA ASP A 609 8.99 11.04 27.50
C ASP A 609 10.02 12.14 27.23
N LYS A 610 9.58 13.39 27.02
CA LYS A 610 10.48 14.54 26.83
C LYS A 610 11.33 14.81 28.06
N GLN A 611 10.73 14.74 29.25
CA GLN A 611 11.47 14.89 30.50
C GLN A 611 12.49 13.76 30.68
N ALA A 612 12.12 12.51 30.38
CA ALA A 612 13.04 11.38 30.41
C ALA A 612 14.21 11.56 29.43
N ALA A 613 13.94 12.05 28.22
CA ALA A 613 14.96 12.36 27.22
C ALA A 613 15.94 13.46 27.69
N GLN A 614 15.43 14.47 28.41
CA GLN A 614 16.24 15.57 28.97
C GLN A 614 17.14 15.13 30.13
N LEU A 615 16.69 14.17 30.94
CA LEU A 615 17.43 13.65 32.09
C LEU A 615 18.55 12.67 31.70
N MET A 616 18.56 12.19 30.45
CA MET A 616 19.58 11.28 29.97
C MET A 616 20.90 12.03 29.71
N PRO A 617 22.05 11.50 30.17
CA PRO A 617 23.32 12.18 30.01
C PRO A 617 23.65 12.40 28.53
N SER A 618 23.92 13.66 28.16
CA SER A 618 24.38 14.05 26.82
C SER A 618 25.72 13.38 26.42
N LYS A 619 26.42 12.81 27.40
CA LYS A 619 27.66 12.05 27.28
C LYS A 619 27.40 10.55 27.25
N VAL A 620 26.60 10.06 26.31
CA VAL A 620 26.95 8.75 25.75
C VAL A 620 28.20 9.03 24.91
N ALA A 621 29.36 8.62 25.42
CA ALA A 621 30.61 8.74 24.67
C ALA A 621 30.35 8.18 23.27
N VAL A 622 30.46 9.01 22.23
CA VAL A 622 30.42 8.52 20.85
C VAL A 622 31.49 7.43 20.79
N PRO A 623 31.11 6.14 20.61
CA PRO A 623 32.10 5.10 20.49
C PRO A 623 33.01 5.52 19.35
N ASN A 624 34.32 5.54 19.58
CA ASN A 624 35.26 5.91 18.55
C ASN A 624 34.98 4.99 17.34
N PRO A 625 34.63 5.52 16.15
CA PRO A 625 34.21 4.68 15.02
C PRO A 625 35.32 3.76 14.48
N ARG A 626 36.50 3.75 15.12
CA ARG A 626 37.66 2.91 14.82
C ARG A 626 37.94 1.81 15.86
N SER A 627 37.06 1.58 16.85
CA SER A 627 37.22 0.51 17.84
C SER A 627 36.25 -0.64 17.64
#